data_AF-A0A1T3FL48-F1
#
_entry.id   AF-A0A1T3FL48-F1
#
_cell.length_a   1.000
_cell.length_b   1.000
_cell.length_c   1.000
_cell.angle_alpha   90.00
_cell.angle_beta   90.00
_cell.angle_gamma   90.00
#
_symmetry.space_group_name_H-M   'P 1'
#
loop_
_entity.id
_entity.type
_entity.pdbx_description
1 polymer ?
#
loop_
_entity_poly.entity_id
_entity_poly.type
_entity_poly.pdbx_seq_one_letter_code
_entity_poly.pdbx_strand_id
1 'polypeptide(L)'
;MSEYFSPALIAAITSLIISLVALFQFYKNQNFQQNQFNKNINRNFTTKLYDLRLDVYPKAFEITDNLYKEKGGNYDSEKINIILNELNEWKKGKVNLIISTEALNSFYVLREALMKKPGNNEKYSAEQIDKITNSKNNFRKQLRRDLGFLFKEEKDKRKQK
;
A
#
# COMPACT_ATOMS: atom_id res chain seq x y z
N MET A 1 -17.62 14.29 -70.71
CA MET A 1 -18.17 13.52 -69.56
C MET A 1 -17.11 12.63 -68.89
N SER A 2 -16.19 11.99 -69.60
CA SER A 2 -15.11 11.16 -69.03
C SER A 2 -14.09 11.93 -68.17
N GLU A 3 -13.79 13.19 -68.50
CA GLU A 3 -12.78 14.01 -67.78
C GLU A 3 -13.15 14.35 -66.33
N TYR A 4 -14.44 14.36 -65.98
CA TYR A 4 -14.89 14.60 -64.59
C TYR A 4 -14.98 13.31 -63.77
N PHE A 5 -15.20 12.16 -64.41
CA PHE A 5 -15.33 10.88 -63.72
C PHE A 5 -13.99 10.33 -63.23
N SER A 6 -12.89 10.54 -63.96
CA SER A 6 -11.55 10.11 -63.55
C SER A 6 -11.05 10.77 -62.26
N PRO A 7 -11.07 12.11 -62.09
CA PRO A 7 -10.64 12.75 -60.85
C PRO A 7 -11.60 12.48 -59.69
N ALA A 8 -12.92 12.38 -59.94
CA ALA A 8 -13.89 12.02 -58.90
C ALA A 8 -13.66 10.61 -58.35
N LEU A 9 -13.33 9.64 -59.21
CA LEU A 9 -13.07 8.26 -58.82
C LEU A 9 -11.75 8.13 -58.05
N ILE A 10 -10.71 8.87 -58.45
CA ILE A 10 -9.44 8.95 -57.71
C ILE A 10 -9.66 9.62 -56.34
N ALA A 11 -10.43 10.69 -56.26
CA ALA A 11 -10.77 11.37 -55.01
C ALA A 11 -11.55 10.46 -54.04
N ALA A 12 -12.48 9.66 -54.57
CA ALA A 12 -13.24 8.69 -53.77
C ALA A 12 -12.34 7.60 -53.18
N ILE A 13 -11.45 7.01 -53.99
CA ILE A 13 -10.52 5.97 -53.54
C ILE A 13 -9.53 6.51 -52.52
N THR A 14 -8.95 7.69 -52.78
CA THR A 14 -8.00 8.33 -51.85
C THR A 14 -8.67 8.68 -50.51
N SER A 15 -9.90 9.21 -50.54
CA SER A 15 -10.68 9.47 -49.32
C SER A 15 -10.98 8.21 -48.52
N LEU A 16 -11.27 7.09 -49.21
CA LEU A 16 -11.52 5.80 -48.57
C LEU A 16 -10.25 5.24 -47.90
N ILE A 17 -9.09 5.36 -48.56
CA ILE A 17 -7.79 4.96 -47.98
C ILE A 17 -7.44 5.82 -46.77
N ILE A 18 -7.61 7.15 -46.86
CA ILE A 18 -7.36 8.07 -45.74
C ILE A 18 -8.27 7.73 -44.56
N SER A 19 -9.55 7.45 -44.82
CA SER A 19 -10.52 7.06 -43.78
C SER A 19 -10.11 5.76 -43.07
N LEU A 20 -9.65 4.74 -43.81
CA LEU A 20 -9.16 3.49 -43.24
C LEU A 20 -7.91 3.69 -42.36
N VAL A 21 -6.95 4.49 -42.84
CA VAL A 21 -5.75 4.81 -42.07
C VAL A 21 -6.10 5.61 -40.81
N ALA A 22 -6.98 6.60 -40.92
CA ALA A 22 -7.45 7.40 -39.79
C ALA A 22 -8.18 6.52 -38.76
N LEU A 23 -9.02 5.59 -39.19
CA LEU A 23 -9.73 4.65 -38.32
C LEU A 23 -8.76 3.72 -37.59
N PHE A 24 -7.76 3.18 -38.29
CA PHE A 24 -6.71 2.36 -37.66
C PHE A 24 -5.91 3.16 -36.62
N GLN A 25 -5.48 4.38 -36.96
CA GLN A 25 -4.77 5.25 -36.02
C GLN A 25 -5.65 5.62 -34.81
N PHE A 26 -6.94 5.89 -35.02
CA PHE A 26 -7.90 6.20 -33.98
C PHE A 26 -8.02 5.06 -32.96
N TYR A 27 -8.24 3.81 -33.41
CA TYR A 27 -8.33 2.66 -32.51
C TYR A 27 -7.02 2.42 -31.74
N LYS A 28 -5.87 2.52 -32.40
CA LYS A 28 -4.57 2.38 -31.74
C LYS A 28 -4.34 3.47 -30.70
N ASN A 29 -4.67 4.72 -31.04
CA ASN A 29 -4.51 5.87 -30.15
C ASN A 29 -5.48 5.81 -28.97
N GLN A 30 -6.73 5.39 -29.18
CA GLN A 30 -7.73 5.22 -28.13
C GLN A 30 -7.27 4.19 -27.09
N ASN A 31 -6.77 3.04 -27.55
CA ASN A 31 -6.22 2.02 -26.64
C ASN A 31 -5.00 2.52 -25.86
N PHE A 32 -4.11 3.27 -26.50
CA PHE A 32 -2.96 3.89 -25.82
C PHE A 32 -3.41 4.89 -24.77
N GLN A 33 -4.33 5.80 -25.10
CA GLN A 33 -4.87 6.79 -24.18
C GLN A 33 -5.61 6.14 -23.00
N GLN A 34 -6.42 5.10 -23.25
CA GLN A 34 -7.10 4.36 -22.20
C GLN A 34 -6.09 3.71 -21.23
N ASN A 35 -5.01 3.13 -21.76
CA ASN A 35 -3.96 2.54 -20.95
C ASN A 35 -3.21 3.60 -20.12
N GLN A 36 -2.92 4.77 -20.68
CA GLN A 36 -2.30 5.87 -19.94
C GLN A 36 -3.25 6.44 -18.87
N PHE A 37 -4.54 6.56 -19.18
CA PHE A 37 -5.57 6.99 -18.25
C PHE A 37 -5.71 6.03 -17.07
N ASN A 38 -5.82 4.73 -17.33
CA ASN A 38 -5.86 3.69 -16.29
C ASN A 38 -4.59 3.71 -15.43
N LYS A 39 -3.41 3.88 -16.05
CA LYS A 39 -2.14 4.03 -15.32
C LYS A 39 -2.14 5.27 -14.41
N ASN A 40 -2.66 6.40 -14.89
CA ASN A 40 -2.74 7.63 -14.11
C ASN A 40 -3.76 7.53 -12.97
N ILE A 41 -4.91 6.89 -13.19
CA ILE A 41 -5.88 6.59 -12.14
C ILE A 41 -5.25 5.73 -11.05
N ASN A 42 -4.59 4.63 -11.43
CA ASN A 42 -3.92 3.75 -10.48
C ASN A 42 -2.86 4.51 -9.69
N ARG A 43 -2.07 5.37 -10.34
CA ARG A 43 -1.10 6.25 -9.65
C ARG A 43 -1.78 7.14 -8.62
N ASN A 44 -2.85 7.83 -8.99
CA ASN A 44 -3.58 8.72 -8.09
C ASN A 44 -4.14 7.97 -6.88
N PHE A 45 -4.67 6.76 -7.07
CA PHE A 45 -5.13 5.94 -5.95
C PHE A 45 -3.97 5.51 -5.05
N THR A 46 -2.84 5.11 -5.63
CA THR A 46 -1.66 4.74 -4.86
C THR A 46 -1.08 5.92 -4.08
N THR A 47 -1.03 7.12 -4.66
CA THR A 47 -0.62 8.35 -3.96
C THR A 47 -1.58 8.67 -2.82
N LYS A 48 -2.89 8.63 -3.05
CA LYS A 48 -3.88 8.86 -1.97
C LYS A 48 -3.76 7.83 -0.85
N LEU A 49 -3.57 6.55 -1.20
CA LEU A 49 -3.35 5.49 -0.23
C LEU A 49 -2.09 5.73 0.59
N TYR A 50 -1.03 6.22 -0.05
CA TYR A 50 0.22 6.59 0.61
C TYR A 50 0.02 7.74 1.60
N ASP A 51 -0.63 8.81 1.19
CA ASP A 51 -0.90 9.98 2.05
C ASP A 51 -1.74 9.57 3.26
N LEU A 52 -2.76 8.74 3.06
CA LEU A 52 -3.57 8.19 4.16
C LEU A 52 -2.75 7.32 5.12
N ARG A 53 -1.82 6.51 4.60
CA ARG A 53 -0.94 5.69 5.45
C ARG A 53 0.05 6.57 6.22
N LEU A 54 0.60 7.62 5.61
CA LEU A 54 1.46 8.58 6.28
C LEU A 54 0.73 9.35 7.39
N ASP A 55 -0.56 9.63 7.24
CA ASP A 55 -1.37 10.28 8.26
C ASP A 55 -1.65 9.35 9.45
N VAL A 56 -1.95 8.08 9.19
CA VAL A 56 -2.48 7.16 10.22
C VAL A 56 -1.42 6.27 10.87
N TYR A 57 -0.37 5.88 10.15
CA TYR A 57 0.63 4.94 10.65
C TYR A 57 1.55 5.50 11.75
N PRO A 58 1.93 6.80 11.77
CA PRO A 58 2.76 7.35 12.85
C PRO A 58 2.23 7.04 14.25
N LYS A 59 0.90 7.10 14.42
CA LYS A 59 0.25 6.77 15.70
C LYS A 59 0.55 5.34 16.19
N ALA A 60 0.66 4.36 15.30
CA ALA A 60 1.07 3.01 15.70
C ALA A 60 2.54 2.94 16.13
N PHE A 61 3.42 3.76 15.55
CA PHE A 61 4.80 3.87 16.01
C PHE A 61 4.86 4.49 17.41
N GLU A 62 4.10 5.55 17.67
CA GLU A 62 3.99 6.19 18.99
C GLU A 62 3.49 5.19 20.05
N ILE A 63 2.38 4.49 19.79
CA ILE A 63 1.84 3.48 20.70
C ILE A 63 2.86 2.37 20.97
N THR A 64 3.56 1.89 19.93
CA THR A 64 4.54 0.81 20.11
C THR A 64 5.89 1.27 20.67
N ASP A 65 6.21 2.56 20.65
CA ASP A 65 7.40 3.11 21.32
C ASP A 65 7.24 3.07 22.84
N ASN A 66 6.01 3.20 23.35
CA ASN A 66 5.70 3.00 24.76
C ASN A 66 5.85 1.53 25.21
N LEU A 67 5.97 0.58 24.28
CA LEU A 67 6.24 -0.83 24.56
C LEU A 67 7.75 -1.07 24.73
N TYR A 68 8.30 -0.63 25.85
CA TYR A 68 9.71 -0.82 26.23
C TYR A 68 9.84 -1.71 27.47
N LYS A 69 11.02 -2.35 27.58
CA LYS A 69 11.38 -3.17 28.73
C LYS A 69 11.79 -2.26 29.89
N GLU A 70 11.27 -2.50 31.08
CA GLU A 70 11.65 -1.78 32.30
C GLU A 70 13.05 -2.16 32.79
N LYS A 71 13.52 -1.48 33.85
CA LYS A 71 14.79 -1.83 34.52
C LYS A 71 14.71 -3.28 34.99
N GLY A 72 15.59 -4.14 34.46
CA GLY A 72 15.56 -5.59 34.67
C GLY A 72 15.02 -6.41 33.49
N GLY A 73 14.64 -5.77 32.38
CA GLY A 73 14.36 -6.43 31.11
C GLY A 73 12.94 -7.00 30.95
N ASN A 74 12.07 -6.81 31.93
CA ASN A 74 10.67 -7.26 31.88
C ASN A 74 9.73 -6.17 31.36
N TYR A 75 8.50 -6.55 31.03
CA TYR A 75 7.42 -5.62 30.71
C TYR A 75 6.47 -5.49 31.90
N ASP A 76 5.94 -4.29 32.09
CA ASP A 76 4.82 -4.04 32.99
C ASP A 76 3.51 -4.50 32.33
N SER A 77 2.77 -5.36 33.04
CA SER A 77 1.53 -5.96 32.55
C SER A 77 0.40 -4.93 32.41
N GLU A 78 0.35 -3.92 33.27
CA GLU A 78 -0.64 -2.84 33.16
C GLU A 78 -0.40 -2.00 31.89
N LYS A 79 0.86 -1.61 31.66
CA LYS A 79 1.25 -0.90 30.42
C LYS A 79 0.97 -1.72 29.17
N ILE A 80 1.23 -3.03 29.19
CA ILE A 80 0.88 -3.92 28.07
C ILE A 80 -0.61 -3.87 27.76
N ASN A 81 -1.48 -3.91 28.79
CA ASN A 81 -2.92 -3.85 28.58
C ASN A 81 -3.37 -2.50 28.01
N ILE A 82 -2.78 -1.39 28.48
CA ILE A 82 -3.04 -0.05 27.93
C ILE A 82 -2.65 -0.01 26.44
N ILE A 83 -1.44 -0.42 26.11
CA ILE A 83 -0.91 -0.44 24.74
C ILE A 83 -1.75 -1.35 23.84
N LEU A 84 -2.18 -2.52 24.34
CA LEU A 84 -3.06 -3.43 23.62
C LEU A 84 -4.40 -2.77 23.27
N ASN A 85 -4.99 -2.04 24.21
CA ASN A 85 -6.23 -1.31 23.99
C ASN A 85 -6.04 -0.18 22.97
N GLU A 86 -4.99 0.62 23.10
CA GLU A 86 -4.66 1.68 22.15
C GLU A 86 -4.44 1.14 20.73
N LEU A 87 -3.73 0.01 20.59
CA LEU A 87 -3.51 -0.67 19.31
C LEU A 87 -4.81 -1.19 18.71
N ASN A 88 -5.71 -1.74 19.52
CA ASN A 88 -7.02 -2.20 19.06
C ASN A 88 -7.90 -1.03 18.61
N GLU A 89 -7.91 0.08 19.34
CA GLU A 89 -8.64 1.29 18.94
C GLU A 89 -8.07 1.92 17.67
N TRP A 90 -6.74 2.02 17.56
CA TRP A 90 -6.09 2.44 16.33
C TRP A 90 -6.51 1.55 15.16
N LYS A 91 -6.51 0.22 15.34
CA LYS A 91 -6.92 -0.75 14.31
C LYS A 91 -8.38 -0.59 13.89
N LYS A 92 -9.31 -0.24 14.79
CA LYS A 92 -10.74 -0.03 14.46
C LYS A 92 -10.98 1.15 13.53
N GLY A 93 -10.08 2.14 13.54
CA GLY A 93 -10.21 3.35 12.74
C GLY A 93 -9.97 3.13 11.24
N LYS A 94 -9.63 4.22 10.55
CA LYS A 94 -9.38 4.23 9.09
C LYS A 94 -8.34 3.20 8.65
N VAL A 95 -7.41 2.83 9.52
CA VAL A 95 -6.32 1.90 9.19
C VAL A 95 -6.81 0.53 8.72
N ASN A 96 -7.94 0.02 9.25
CA ASN A 96 -8.49 -1.28 8.86
C ASN A 96 -8.78 -1.38 7.35
N LEU A 97 -9.04 -0.24 6.70
CA LEU A 97 -9.37 -0.17 5.28
C LEU A 97 -8.13 0.00 4.39
N ILE A 98 -7.03 0.54 4.93
CA ILE A 98 -5.86 0.95 4.15
C ILE A 98 -4.61 0.10 4.45
N ILE A 99 -4.62 -0.70 5.52
CA ILE A 99 -3.50 -1.55 5.92
C ILE A 99 -3.29 -2.70 4.93
N SER A 100 -2.04 -3.05 4.64
CA SER A 100 -1.76 -4.26 3.84
C SER A 100 -2.10 -5.52 4.61
N THR A 101 -2.30 -6.62 3.88
CA THR A 101 -2.53 -7.94 4.47
C THR A 101 -1.34 -8.39 5.31
N GLU A 102 -0.11 -8.11 4.88
CA GLU A 102 1.10 -8.47 5.62
C GLU A 102 1.21 -7.68 6.94
N ALA A 103 0.97 -6.37 6.90
CA ALA A 103 0.97 -5.55 8.11
C ALA A 103 -0.16 -5.97 9.06
N LEU A 104 -1.36 -6.25 8.55
CA LEU A 104 -2.50 -6.72 9.35
C LEU A 104 -2.22 -8.08 10.02
N ASN A 105 -1.63 -9.02 9.30
CA ASN A 105 -1.23 -10.31 9.88
C ASN A 105 -0.18 -10.13 10.98
N SER A 106 0.81 -9.26 10.77
CA SER A 106 1.81 -8.97 11.80
C SER A 106 1.23 -8.26 13.03
N PHE A 107 0.17 -7.44 12.85
CA PHE A 107 -0.60 -6.87 13.95
C PHE A 107 -1.26 -7.96 14.79
N TYR A 108 -1.93 -8.94 14.18
CA TYR A 108 -2.57 -10.03 14.93
C TYR A 108 -1.57 -10.86 15.72
N VAL A 109 -0.38 -11.14 15.15
CA VAL A 109 0.70 -11.82 15.87
C VAL A 109 1.18 -11.03 17.09
N LEU A 110 1.33 -9.71 16.95
CA LEU A 110 1.67 -8.84 18.08
C LEU A 110 0.55 -8.82 19.13
N ARG A 111 -0.70 -8.66 18.70
CA ARG A 111 -1.88 -8.65 19.57
C ARG A 111 -1.96 -9.93 20.40
N GLU A 112 -1.80 -11.09 19.77
CA GLU A 112 -1.78 -12.37 20.47
C GLU A 112 -0.63 -12.48 21.47
N ALA A 113 0.55 -11.93 21.16
CA ALA A 113 1.67 -11.90 22.09
C ALA A 113 1.37 -11.03 23.32
N LEU A 114 0.73 -9.89 23.14
CA LEU A 114 0.35 -8.96 24.21
C LEU A 114 -0.81 -9.47 25.07
N MET A 115 -1.74 -10.25 24.51
CA MET A 115 -2.87 -10.82 25.25
C MET A 115 -2.47 -11.91 26.25
N LYS A 116 -1.26 -12.49 26.13
CA LYS A 116 -0.81 -13.54 27.05
C LYS A 116 -0.50 -12.94 28.42
N LYS A 117 -1.05 -13.56 29.46
CA LYS A 117 -0.71 -13.21 30.85
C LYS A 117 0.76 -13.60 31.18
N PRO A 118 1.37 -12.93 32.17
CA PRO A 118 2.71 -13.29 32.66
C PRO A 118 2.76 -14.75 33.10
N GLY A 119 3.86 -15.45 32.79
CA GLY A 119 4.02 -16.89 33.09
C GLY A 119 4.35 -17.21 34.55
N ASN A 120 5.07 -16.33 35.27
CA ASN A 120 5.57 -16.58 36.62
C ASN A 120 5.38 -15.35 37.52
N ASN A 121 4.54 -15.43 38.57
CA ASN A 121 4.41 -14.41 39.62
C ASN A 121 4.50 -12.97 39.10
N GLU A 122 3.60 -12.61 38.17
CA GLU A 122 3.47 -11.27 37.55
C GLU A 122 4.59 -10.87 36.59
N LYS A 123 5.59 -11.73 36.36
CA LYS A 123 6.70 -11.51 35.42
C LYS A 123 6.55 -12.35 34.16
N TYR A 124 6.83 -11.74 33.01
CA TYR A 124 6.91 -12.45 31.75
C TYR A 124 8.17 -13.32 31.71
N SER A 125 8.05 -14.52 31.13
CA SER A 125 9.21 -15.38 30.86
C SER A 125 10.08 -14.78 29.76
N ALA A 126 11.35 -15.21 29.67
CA ALA A 126 12.26 -14.77 28.62
C ALA A 126 11.68 -15.01 27.22
N GLU A 127 11.07 -16.18 26.98
CA GLU A 127 10.42 -16.51 25.71
C GLU A 127 9.26 -15.57 25.38
N GLN A 128 8.45 -15.19 26.38
CA GLN A 128 7.36 -14.24 26.20
C GLN A 128 7.90 -12.85 25.84
N ILE A 129 8.93 -12.41 26.55
CA ILE A 129 9.60 -11.13 26.32
C ILE A 129 10.16 -11.06 24.89
N ASP A 130 10.81 -12.12 24.43
CA ASP A 130 11.36 -12.19 23.08
C ASP A 130 10.25 -12.25 22.03
N LYS A 131 9.18 -13.00 22.27
CA LYS A 131 8.02 -13.04 21.37
C LYS A 131 7.36 -11.66 21.22
N ILE A 132 7.17 -10.93 22.31
CA ILE A 132 6.63 -9.56 22.28
C ILE A 132 7.58 -8.63 21.51
N THR A 133 8.88 -8.71 21.80
CA THR A 133 9.89 -7.84 21.17
C THR A 133 9.97 -8.08 19.66
N ASN A 134 10.02 -9.35 19.25
CA ASN A 134 10.12 -9.75 17.84
C ASN A 134 8.84 -9.42 17.06
N SER A 135 7.68 -9.68 17.64
CA SER A 135 6.40 -9.34 17.01
C SER A 135 6.23 -7.82 16.86
N LYS A 136 6.62 -7.02 17.86
CA LYS A 136 6.66 -5.55 17.78
C LYS A 136 7.54 -5.09 16.61
N ASN A 137 8.76 -5.59 16.55
CA ASN A 137 9.72 -5.21 15.52
C ASN A 137 9.25 -5.61 14.11
N ASN A 138 8.67 -6.80 13.98
CA ASN A 138 8.10 -7.26 12.72
C ASN A 138 6.90 -6.39 12.29
N PHE A 139 5.99 -6.05 13.20
CA PHE A 139 4.87 -5.16 12.92
C PHE A 139 5.34 -3.80 12.40
N ARG A 140 6.28 -3.15 13.11
CA ARG A 140 6.89 -1.89 12.67
C ARG A 140 7.60 -2.02 11.32
N LYS A 141 8.25 -3.15 11.06
CA LYS A 141 8.90 -3.44 9.77
C LYS A 141 7.86 -3.51 8.64
N GLN A 142 6.73 -4.19 8.82
CA GLN A 142 5.69 -4.27 7.79
C GLN A 142 5.03 -2.91 7.55
N LEU A 143 4.76 -2.12 8.60
CA LEU A 143 4.26 -0.74 8.42
C LEU A 143 5.23 0.12 7.61
N ARG A 144 6.54 0.04 7.87
CA ARG A 144 7.54 0.74 7.05
C ARG A 144 7.62 0.19 5.63
N ARG A 145 7.37 -1.10 5.44
CA ARG A 145 7.36 -1.75 4.13
C ARG A 145 6.19 -1.28 3.27
N ASP A 146 5.01 -1.08 3.87
CA ASP A 146 3.86 -0.49 3.20
C ASP A 146 4.14 0.92 2.66
N LEU A 147 4.96 1.69 3.40
CA LEU A 147 5.47 2.99 2.96
C LEU A 147 6.61 2.84 1.94
N GLY A 148 7.45 1.81 2.11
CA GLY A 148 8.69 1.54 1.37
C GLY A 148 8.51 0.93 -0.03
N PHE A 149 7.50 0.08 -0.22
CA PHE A 149 7.23 -0.60 -1.51
C PHE A 149 6.98 0.39 -2.65
N LEU A 150 6.39 1.54 -2.33
CA LEU A 150 6.17 2.64 -3.26
C LEU A 150 7.47 3.27 -3.77
N PHE A 151 8.47 3.43 -2.91
CA PHE A 151 9.78 3.96 -3.32
C PHE A 151 10.55 3.02 -4.25
N LYS A 152 10.32 1.70 -4.14
CA LYS A 152 10.93 0.72 -5.05
C LYS A 152 10.29 0.80 -6.44
N GLU A 153 8.96 0.90 -6.50
CA GLU A 153 8.27 1.17 -7.78
C GLU A 153 8.72 2.47 -8.44
N GLU A 154 8.88 3.56 -7.68
CA GLU A 154 9.38 4.82 -8.24
C GLU A 154 10.83 4.72 -8.72
N LYS A 155 11.71 4.05 -7.96
CA LYS A 155 13.11 3.85 -8.34
C LYS A 155 13.26 2.98 -9.58
N ASP A 156 12.53 1.87 -9.66
CA ASP A 156 12.57 0.97 -10.82
C ASP A 156 12.04 1.67 -12.09
N LYS A 157 11.07 2.60 -11.94
CA LYS A 157 10.59 3.45 -13.05
C LYS A 157 11.62 4.49 -13.53
N ARG A 158 12.43 5.07 -12.63
CA ARG A 158 13.50 6.01 -13.01
C ARG A 158 14.63 5.33 -13.79
N LYS A 159 14.86 4.03 -13.58
CA LYS A 159 15.86 3.24 -14.33
C LYS A 159 15.39 2.80 -15.71
N GLN A 160 14.08 2.88 -16.00
CA GLN A 160 13.48 2.52 -17.29
C GLN A 160 13.25 3.73 -18.21
N LYS A 161 13.53 4.95 -17.73
CA LYS A 161 13.60 6.18 -18.53
C LYS A 161 15.05 6.42 -18.94
#